data_AF-A0A2X1NDB5-F1
#
_entry.id   AF-A0A2X1NDB5-F1
#
_cell.length_a   1.000
_cell.length_b   1.000
_cell.length_c   1.000
_cell.angle_alpha   90.00
_cell.angle_beta   90.00
_cell.angle_gamma   90.00
#
_symmetry.space_group_name_H-M   'P 1'
#
loop_
_entity.id
_entity.type
_entity.pdbx_description
1 polymer ?
#
loop_
_entity_poly.entity_id
_entity_poly.type
_entity_poly.pdbx_seq_one_letter_code
_entity_poly.pdbx_strand_id
1 'polypeptide(L)'
;MINKEAVKQRLNREDQGISFTEFSYNLLQGYDFACLNKQYGVVLQIGGSDQWGNITSGIDLTRRLHQNQVFGLTVPLITKADGTKFGKTEGGAVWLDPKKTSPYKFYQFWINTADADVYRFLKFFTFMSIEEINALEEEDKNSGKAPRAQYVLAEQVTRLVHGEEGLQAAKRITECLFSGSLSALSEADFEQLAQDGVPMVEMERAQT
;
A
#
# COMPACT_ATOMS: atom_id res chain seq x y z
N MET A 1 6.72 -16.76 25.37
CA MET A 1 6.72 -16.80 23.89
C MET A 1 5.61 -17.71 23.34
N ILE A 2 5.50 -18.97 23.79
CA ILE A 2 4.47 -19.95 23.33
C ILE A 2 3.02 -19.45 23.48
N ASN A 3 2.70 -18.77 24.58
CA ASN A 3 1.34 -18.26 24.84
C ASN A 3 0.97 -17.02 24.01
N LYS A 4 1.88 -16.46 23.20
CA LYS A 4 1.54 -15.33 22.33
C LYS A 4 0.64 -15.81 21.21
N GLU A 5 -0.42 -15.06 20.94
CA GLU A 5 -1.48 -15.46 20.00
C GLU A 5 -0.94 -15.85 18.61
N ALA A 6 0.00 -15.08 18.07
CA ALA A 6 0.65 -15.36 16.78
C ALA A 6 1.41 -16.71 16.75
N VAL A 7 2.04 -17.11 17.86
CA VAL A 7 2.78 -18.38 17.98
C VAL A 7 1.83 -19.52 18.31
N LYS A 8 0.86 -19.28 19.20
CA LYS A 8 -0.16 -20.26 19.61
C LYS A 8 -1.01 -20.74 18.44
N GLN A 9 -1.45 -19.82 17.56
CA GLN A 9 -2.21 -20.20 16.37
C GLN A 9 -1.43 -21.11 15.42
N ARG A 10 -0.11 -20.89 15.26
CA ARG A 10 0.73 -21.74 14.41
C ARG A 10 1.07 -23.09 15.07
N LEU A 11 1.33 -23.10 16.37
CA LEU A 11 1.58 -24.33 17.12
C LEU A 11 0.37 -25.27 17.15
N ASN A 12 -0.85 -24.71 17.16
CA ASN A 12 -2.09 -25.49 17.17
C ASN A 12 -2.54 -25.96 15.78
N ARG A 13 -1.87 -25.52 14.70
CA ARG A 13 -2.11 -26.05 13.35
C ARG A 13 -1.38 -27.38 13.21
N GLU A 14 -2.15 -28.46 13.11
CA GLU A 14 -1.66 -29.85 13.08
C GLU A 14 -0.74 -30.16 11.89
N ASP A 15 -0.80 -29.35 10.83
CA ASP A 15 -0.21 -29.62 9.52
C ASP A 15 1.16 -28.96 9.25
N GLN A 16 1.53 -27.91 9.99
CA GLN A 16 2.74 -27.12 9.67
C GLN A 16 3.69 -26.84 10.86
N GLY A 17 3.21 -26.86 12.10
CA GLY A 17 4.04 -26.50 13.26
C GLY A 17 4.72 -25.13 13.12
N ILE A 18 5.77 -24.88 13.90
CA ILE A 18 6.64 -23.70 13.75
C ILE A 18 8.10 -24.14 13.88
N SER A 19 8.96 -23.72 12.96
CA SER A 19 10.39 -24.03 13.04
C SER A 19 11.06 -23.24 14.17
N PHE A 20 12.20 -23.74 14.69
CA PHE A 20 12.98 -22.99 15.68
C PHE A 20 13.45 -21.63 15.14
N THR A 21 13.75 -21.56 13.84
CA THR A 21 14.12 -20.33 13.14
C THR A 21 12.99 -19.29 13.23
N GLU A 22 11.75 -19.67 12.89
CA GLU A 22 10.59 -18.77 12.97
C GLU A 22 10.23 -18.42 14.41
N PHE A 23 10.35 -19.37 15.33
CA PHE A 23 10.11 -19.14 16.75
C PHE A 23 11.08 -18.11 17.34
N SER A 24 12.33 -18.10 16.85
CA SER A 24 13.38 -17.20 17.31
C SER A 24 13.25 -15.78 16.76
N TYR A 25 12.47 -15.55 15.70
CA TYR A 25 12.31 -14.24 15.04
C TYR A 25 11.94 -13.11 16.01
N ASN A 26 11.07 -13.40 16.97
CA ASN A 26 10.62 -12.42 17.97
C ASN A 26 11.77 -11.90 18.85
N LEU A 27 12.83 -12.68 19.07
CA LEU A 27 14.02 -12.25 19.80
C LEU A 27 14.82 -11.23 19.00
N LEU A 28 15.01 -11.46 17.70
CA LEU A 28 15.75 -10.55 16.83
C LEU A 28 15.03 -9.19 16.74
N GLN A 29 13.74 -9.19 16.41
CA GLN A 29 12.98 -7.94 16.31
C GLN A 29 12.89 -7.19 17.65
N GLY A 30 12.79 -7.93 18.77
CA GLY A 30 12.83 -7.30 20.09
C GLY A 30 14.18 -6.64 20.39
N TYR A 31 15.27 -7.28 19.97
CA TYR A 31 16.63 -6.75 20.16
C TYR A 31 16.89 -5.53 19.28
N ASP A 32 16.33 -5.46 18.07
CA ASP A 32 16.40 -4.27 17.22
C ASP A 32 15.90 -3.02 17.95
N PHE A 33 14.76 -3.11 18.65
CA PHE A 33 14.21 -1.97 19.39
C PHE A 33 15.16 -1.53 20.53
N ALA A 34 15.73 -2.48 21.27
CA ALA A 34 16.71 -2.17 22.32
C ALA A 34 17.98 -1.50 21.74
N CYS A 35 18.50 -2.03 20.64
CA CYS A 35 19.65 -1.46 19.93
C CYS A 35 19.38 -0.04 19.43
N LEU A 36 18.24 0.18 18.76
CA LEU A 36 17.85 1.50 18.25
C LEU A 36 17.57 2.49 19.39
N ASN A 37 17.01 2.03 20.51
CA ASN A 37 16.86 2.85 21.70
C ASN A 37 18.22 3.31 22.24
N LYS A 38 19.17 2.38 22.38
CA LYS A 38 20.52 2.70 22.88
C LYS A 38 21.31 3.60 21.92
N GLN A 39 21.24 3.35 20.61
CA GLN A 39 22.05 4.04 19.61
C GLN A 39 21.49 5.41 19.23
N TYR A 40 20.16 5.52 19.12
CA TYR A 40 19.51 6.69 18.52
C TYR A 40 18.40 7.28 19.41
N GLY A 41 18.19 6.75 20.62
CA GLY A 41 17.13 7.24 21.51
C GLY A 41 15.71 6.95 21.00
N VAL A 42 15.55 5.93 20.14
CA VAL A 42 14.21 5.53 19.64
C VAL A 42 13.33 5.11 20.81
N VAL A 43 12.19 5.78 20.97
CA VAL A 43 11.21 5.52 22.05
C VAL A 43 9.86 5.02 21.55
N LEU A 44 9.64 4.96 20.23
CA LEU A 44 8.39 4.50 19.64
C LEU A 44 8.66 3.56 18.47
N GLN A 45 8.00 2.41 18.48
CA GLN A 45 7.96 1.50 17.33
C GLN A 45 6.53 1.44 16.78
N ILE A 46 6.41 1.58 15.46
CA ILE A 46 5.15 1.51 14.73
C ILE A 46 5.17 0.30 13.80
N GLY A 47 4.04 -0.40 13.62
CA GLY A 47 3.92 -1.50 12.67
C GLY A 47 2.47 -1.87 12.36
N GLY A 48 2.28 -2.84 11.47
CA GLY A 48 0.94 -3.40 11.18
C GLY A 48 0.30 -4.06 12.40
N SER A 49 -1.02 -4.28 12.36
CA SER A 49 -1.77 -4.91 13.45
C SER A 49 -1.23 -6.30 13.85
N ASP A 50 -0.64 -7.03 12.91
CA ASP A 50 0.00 -8.33 13.11
C ASP A 50 1.34 -8.26 13.88
N GLN A 51 1.93 -7.07 14.02
CA GLN A 51 3.23 -6.86 14.67
C GLN A 51 3.15 -6.62 16.18
N TRP A 52 1.95 -6.51 16.77
CA TRP A 52 1.77 -6.19 18.19
C TRP A 52 2.57 -7.11 19.12
N GLY A 53 2.56 -8.41 18.85
CA GLY A 53 3.30 -9.40 19.64
C GLY A 53 4.82 -9.18 19.60
N ASN A 54 5.36 -8.69 18.50
CA ASN A 54 6.79 -8.44 18.38
C ASN A 54 7.20 -7.10 18.96
N ILE A 55 6.39 -6.06 18.75
CA ILE A 55 6.62 -4.72 19.32
C ILE A 55 6.64 -4.79 20.85
N THR A 56 5.67 -5.47 21.47
CA THR A 56 5.62 -5.64 22.93
C THR A 56 6.84 -6.40 23.49
N SER A 57 7.41 -7.36 22.74
CA SER A 57 8.69 -7.97 23.11
C SER A 57 9.83 -6.97 23.13
N GLY A 58 9.90 -6.07 22.14
CA GLY A 58 10.91 -5.03 22.09
C GLY A 58 10.78 -4.03 23.24
N ILE A 59 9.56 -3.67 23.63
CA ILE A 59 9.30 -2.81 24.80
C ILE A 59 9.85 -3.47 26.08
N ASP A 60 9.49 -4.73 26.32
CA ASP A 60 9.94 -5.46 27.50
C ASP A 60 11.46 -5.66 27.52
N LEU A 61 12.06 -5.98 26.38
CA LEU A 61 13.50 -6.20 26.28
C LEU A 61 14.28 -4.90 26.47
N THR A 62 13.84 -3.80 25.87
CA THR A 62 14.44 -2.47 26.03
C THR A 62 14.44 -2.04 27.49
N ARG A 63 13.31 -2.23 28.20
CA ARG A 63 13.23 -1.97 29.64
C ARG A 63 14.24 -2.82 30.42
N ARG A 64 14.37 -4.11 30.12
CA ARG A 64 15.31 -5.00 30.85
C ARG A 64 16.78 -4.67 30.59
N LEU A 65 17.14 -4.33 29.35
CA LEU A 65 18.53 -4.07 28.97
C LEU A 65 18.99 -2.65 29.27
N HIS A 66 18.09 -1.67 29.17
CA HIS A 66 18.44 -0.25 29.20
C HIS A 66 17.69 0.53 30.28
N GLN A 67 16.74 -0.08 31.00
CA GLN A 67 15.91 0.57 32.01
C GLN A 67 15.13 1.79 31.48
N ASN A 68 14.90 1.82 30.17
CA ASN A 68 14.19 2.89 29.48
C ASN A 68 12.74 2.48 29.19
N GLN A 69 11.82 3.44 29.37
CA GLN A 69 10.44 3.30 28.94
C GLN A 69 10.33 3.66 27.45
N VAL A 70 9.73 2.76 26.67
CA VAL A 70 9.45 2.93 25.24
C VAL A 70 8.03 2.46 24.93
N PHE A 71 7.53 2.83 23.76
CA PHE A 71 6.14 2.69 23.36
C PHE A 71 5.99 1.93 22.05
N GLY A 72 4.81 1.36 21.85
CA GLY A 72 4.42 0.68 20.64
C GLY A 72 3.08 1.20 20.13
N LEU A 73 2.95 1.34 18.82
CA LEU A 73 1.70 1.69 18.16
C LEU A 73 1.49 0.76 16.96
N THR A 74 0.28 0.26 16.79
CA THR A 74 -0.08 -0.52 15.60
C THR A 74 -1.10 0.23 14.76
N VAL A 75 -0.93 0.11 13.44
CA VAL A 75 -1.89 0.63 12.46
C VAL A 75 -2.89 -0.47 12.07
N PRO A 76 -4.16 -0.11 11.76
CA PRO A 76 -5.17 -1.09 11.41
C PRO A 76 -4.82 -1.83 10.12
N LEU A 77 -5.29 -3.08 10.01
CA LEU A 77 -5.25 -3.80 8.75
C LEU A 77 -6.18 -3.11 7.74
N ILE A 78 -5.66 -2.77 6.57
CA ILE A 78 -6.48 -2.16 5.52
C ILE A 78 -7.31 -3.24 4.83
N THR A 79 -8.61 -3.19 5.02
CA THR A 79 -9.64 -3.98 4.32
C THR A 79 -10.45 -3.07 3.41
N LYS A 80 -11.05 -3.62 2.36
CA LYS A 80 -12.08 -2.96 1.56
C LYS A 80 -13.47 -3.18 2.17
N ALA A 81 -14.45 -2.35 1.81
CA ALA A 81 -15.83 -2.47 2.28
C ALA A 81 -16.48 -3.81 1.89
N ASP A 82 -16.03 -4.43 0.78
CA ASP A 82 -16.46 -5.75 0.32
C ASP A 82 -15.84 -6.93 1.11
N GLY A 83 -15.01 -6.65 2.13
CA GLY A 83 -14.34 -7.65 2.95
C GLY A 83 -13.05 -8.23 2.34
N THR A 84 -12.70 -7.87 1.11
CA THR A 84 -11.44 -8.30 0.49
C THR A 84 -10.24 -7.56 1.08
N LYS A 85 -9.06 -8.20 1.00
CA LYS A 85 -7.81 -7.58 1.44
C LYS A 85 -7.39 -6.48 0.47
N PHE A 86 -6.98 -5.35 1.01
CA PHE A 86 -6.39 -4.27 0.24
C PHE A 86 -5.12 -4.74 -0.51
N GLY A 87 -4.96 -4.33 -1.76
CA GLY A 87 -3.79 -4.67 -2.59
C GLY A 87 -3.80 -6.07 -3.23
N LYS A 88 -4.84 -6.89 -3.02
CA LYS A 88 -5.07 -8.08 -3.85
C LYS A 88 -6.01 -7.71 -5.00
N THR A 89 -5.46 -7.57 -6.20
CA THR A 89 -6.25 -7.44 -7.43
C THR A 89 -6.33 -8.79 -8.13
N GLU A 90 -7.25 -8.94 -9.09
CA GLU A 90 -7.30 -10.12 -9.96
C GLU A 90 -5.97 -10.35 -10.71
N GLY A 91 -5.23 -9.27 -10.99
CA GLY A 91 -3.89 -9.31 -11.61
C GLY A 91 -2.71 -9.46 -10.64
N GLY A 92 -2.95 -9.67 -9.34
CA GLY A 92 -1.90 -9.81 -8.33
C GLY A 92 -1.65 -8.56 -7.50
N ALA A 93 -0.42 -8.40 -7.02
CA ALA A 93 -0.01 -7.28 -6.17
C ALA A 93 0.25 -6.01 -7.00
N VAL A 94 -0.11 -4.85 -6.43
CA VAL A 94 0.22 -3.53 -6.98
C VAL A 94 1.57 -3.10 -6.40
N TRP A 95 2.61 -3.12 -7.22
CA TRP A 95 3.98 -2.80 -6.80
C TRP A 95 4.23 -1.29 -6.85
N LEU A 96 5.16 -0.81 -6.01
CA LEU A 96 5.64 0.58 -6.07
C LEU A 96 6.73 0.78 -7.14
N ASP A 97 7.38 -0.30 -7.56
CA ASP A 97 8.40 -0.27 -8.60
C ASP A 97 7.72 -0.14 -9.98
N PRO A 98 7.98 0.93 -10.75
CA PRO A 98 7.35 1.16 -12.06
C PRO A 98 7.61 0.03 -13.05
N LYS A 99 8.70 -0.72 -12.90
CA LYS A 99 9.05 -1.86 -13.77
C LYS A 99 8.21 -3.12 -13.49
N LYS A 100 7.51 -3.16 -12.36
CA LYS A 100 6.63 -4.27 -11.97
C LYS A 100 5.16 -3.90 -12.08
N THR A 101 4.81 -2.66 -11.75
CA THR A 101 3.49 -2.09 -11.99
C THR A 101 3.67 -0.72 -12.58
N SER A 102 3.21 -0.50 -13.82
CA SER A 102 3.40 0.78 -14.49
C SER A 102 2.71 1.92 -13.72
N PRO A 103 3.21 3.16 -13.79
CA PRO A 103 2.50 4.32 -13.24
C PRO A 103 1.05 4.43 -13.71
N TYR A 104 0.77 4.09 -14.98
CA TYR A 104 -0.59 3.97 -15.50
C TYR A 104 -1.44 2.96 -14.71
N LYS A 105 -0.97 1.72 -14.59
CA LYS A 105 -1.71 0.67 -13.87
C LYS A 105 -1.88 0.98 -12.39
N PHE A 106 -0.86 1.57 -11.77
CA PHE A 106 -0.90 2.06 -10.40
C PHE A 106 -1.99 3.13 -10.22
N TYR A 107 -2.02 4.13 -11.10
CA TYR A 107 -3.04 5.18 -11.11
C TYR A 107 -4.45 4.61 -11.32
N GLN A 108 -4.62 3.68 -12.26
CA GLN A 108 -5.89 2.99 -12.52
C GLN A 108 -6.36 2.16 -11.32
N PHE A 109 -5.47 1.54 -10.56
CA PHE A 109 -5.85 0.83 -9.33
C PHE A 109 -6.56 1.76 -8.34
N TRP A 110 -6.08 2.98 -8.17
CA TRP A 110 -6.68 3.96 -7.26
C TRP A 110 -7.95 4.60 -7.82
N ILE A 111 -8.03 4.86 -9.12
CA ILE A 111 -9.28 5.31 -9.77
C ILE A 111 -10.40 4.32 -9.54
N ASN A 112 -10.11 3.02 -9.57
CA ASN A 112 -11.10 1.96 -9.39
C ASN A 112 -11.43 1.68 -7.90
N THR A 113 -11.12 2.61 -7.00
CA THR A 113 -11.52 2.51 -5.58
C THR A 113 -13.04 2.68 -5.45
N ALA A 114 -13.68 1.81 -4.68
CA ALA A 114 -15.10 1.89 -4.40
C ALA A 114 -15.47 3.18 -3.65
N ASP A 115 -16.65 3.74 -3.93
CA ASP A 115 -17.17 4.94 -3.26
C ASP A 115 -17.17 4.83 -1.73
N ALA A 116 -17.45 3.63 -1.21
CA ALA A 116 -17.47 3.35 0.23
C ALA A 116 -16.09 3.43 0.90
N ASP A 117 -15.01 3.30 0.12
CA ASP A 117 -13.64 3.22 0.63
C ASP A 117 -12.83 4.50 0.35
N VAL A 118 -13.17 5.25 -0.69
CA VAL A 118 -12.32 6.33 -1.23
C VAL A 118 -11.98 7.41 -0.21
N TYR A 119 -12.93 7.88 0.59
CA TYR A 119 -12.69 8.92 1.60
C TYR A 119 -11.88 8.41 2.79
N ARG A 120 -12.05 7.14 3.16
CA ARG A 120 -11.21 6.49 4.17
C ARG A 120 -9.78 6.31 3.65
N PHE A 121 -9.62 5.99 2.36
CA PHE A 121 -8.31 5.85 1.74
C PHE A 121 -7.61 7.20 1.56
N LEU A 122 -8.34 8.28 1.26
CA LEU A 122 -7.79 9.64 1.31
C LEU A 122 -7.19 9.95 2.69
N LYS A 123 -7.89 9.60 3.77
CA LYS A 123 -7.42 9.78 5.15
C LYS A 123 -6.21 8.91 5.51
N PHE A 124 -6.03 7.76 4.87
CA PHE A 124 -4.94 6.83 5.18
C PHE A 124 -3.69 7.01 4.32
N PHE A 125 -3.84 7.39 3.06
CA PHE A 125 -2.76 7.32 2.07
C PHE A 125 -2.33 8.68 1.51
N THR A 126 -2.98 9.77 1.93
CA THR A 126 -2.61 11.12 1.49
C THR A 126 -2.23 12.00 2.66
N PHE A 127 -1.57 13.12 2.35
CA PHE A 127 -1.26 14.18 3.29
C PHE A 127 -2.30 15.31 3.28
N MET A 128 -3.47 15.07 2.69
CA MET A 128 -4.57 16.05 2.72
C MET A 128 -5.08 16.24 4.14
N SER A 129 -5.48 17.47 4.46
CA SER A 129 -6.12 17.75 5.74
C SER A 129 -7.49 17.07 5.83
N ILE A 130 -7.93 16.79 7.06
CA ILE A 130 -9.25 16.18 7.29
C ILE A 130 -10.36 17.12 6.80
N GLU A 131 -10.15 18.43 6.95
CA GLU A 131 -11.03 19.48 6.47
C GLU A 131 -11.21 19.44 4.95
N GLU A 132 -10.11 19.33 4.19
CA GLU A 132 -10.17 19.22 2.72
C GLU A 132 -10.89 17.93 2.27
N ILE A 133 -10.63 16.81 2.95
CA ILE A 133 -11.26 15.53 2.63
C ILE A 133 -12.76 15.59 2.90
N ASN A 134 -13.19 16.17 4.03
CA ASN A 134 -14.59 16.30 4.37
C ASN A 134 -15.33 17.25 3.41
N ALA A 135 -14.70 18.36 3.01
CA ALA A 135 -15.26 19.28 2.02
C ALA A 135 -15.45 18.62 0.65
N LEU A 136 -14.48 17.81 0.22
CA LEU A 136 -14.58 17.00 -1.00
C LEU A 136 -15.73 15.98 -0.92
N GLU A 137 -15.89 15.32 0.22
CA GLU A 137 -16.99 14.37 0.44
C GLU A 137 -18.36 15.04 0.38
N GLU A 138 -18.50 16.24 0.94
CA GLU A 138 -19.73 17.02 0.86
C GLU A 138 -20.02 17.52 -0.56
N GLU A 139 -19.01 17.97 -1.30
CA GLU A 139 -19.14 18.41 -2.69
C GLU A 139 -19.61 17.26 -3.59
N ASP A 140 -18.94 16.10 -3.51
CA ASP A 140 -19.27 14.93 -4.31
C ASP A 140 -20.71 14.45 -4.06
N LYS A 141 -21.15 14.44 -2.79
CA LYS A 141 -22.54 14.07 -2.42
C LYS A 141 -23.59 15.05 -2.95
N ASN A 142 -23.28 16.34 -3.00
CA ASN A 142 -24.23 17.39 -3.35
C ASN A 142 -24.22 17.78 -4.84
N SER A 143 -23.18 17.40 -5.59
CA SER A 143 -22.98 17.85 -6.97
C SER A 143 -23.96 17.25 -7.98
N GLY A 144 -24.56 16.09 -7.68
CA GLY A 144 -25.34 15.30 -8.65
C GLY A 144 -24.52 14.75 -9.82
N LYS A 145 -23.18 14.84 -9.75
CA LYS A 145 -22.23 14.33 -10.75
C LYS A 145 -21.53 13.08 -10.21
N ALA A 146 -20.75 12.42 -11.08
CA ALA A 146 -19.86 11.36 -10.64
C ALA A 146 -18.85 11.91 -9.62
N PRO A 147 -18.59 11.20 -8.50
CA PRO A 147 -17.61 11.61 -7.50
C PRO A 147 -16.22 11.81 -8.11
N ARG A 148 -15.52 12.87 -7.67
CA ARG A 148 -14.13 13.14 -8.09
C ARG A 148 -13.10 12.60 -7.10
N ALA A 149 -13.53 12.12 -5.92
CA ALA A 149 -12.64 11.60 -4.88
C ALA A 149 -11.65 10.53 -5.35
N GLN A 150 -12.06 9.64 -6.27
CA GLN A 150 -11.18 8.59 -6.80
C GLN A 150 -10.03 9.16 -7.62
N TYR A 151 -10.32 10.17 -8.45
CA TYR A 151 -9.29 10.87 -9.22
C TYR A 151 -8.34 11.62 -8.28
N VAL A 152 -8.87 12.31 -7.28
CA VAL A 152 -8.05 13.00 -6.27
C VAL A 152 -7.13 12.01 -5.54
N LEU A 153 -7.66 10.86 -5.11
CA LEU A 153 -6.87 9.81 -4.47
C LEU A 153 -5.78 9.29 -5.40
N ALA A 154 -6.13 8.95 -6.64
CA ALA A 154 -5.19 8.44 -7.63
C ALA A 154 -4.07 9.44 -7.94
N GLU A 155 -4.41 10.72 -8.09
CA GLU A 155 -3.44 11.80 -8.31
C GLU A 155 -2.48 11.96 -7.14
N GLN A 156 -3.00 12.01 -5.91
CA GLN A 156 -2.18 12.19 -4.71
C GLN A 156 -1.20 11.03 -4.50
N VAL A 157 -1.68 9.78 -4.57
CA VAL A 157 -0.83 8.62 -4.31
C VAL A 157 0.14 8.38 -5.47
N THR A 158 -0.28 8.56 -6.73
CA THR A 158 0.62 8.40 -7.88
C THR A 158 1.72 9.45 -7.88
N ARG A 159 1.40 10.71 -7.56
CA ARG A 159 2.42 11.75 -7.38
C ARG A 159 3.40 11.41 -6.27
N LEU A 160 2.92 10.87 -5.15
CA LEU A 160 3.75 10.48 -4.02
C LEU A 160 4.76 9.38 -4.39
N VAL A 161 4.33 8.38 -5.17
CA VAL A 161 5.15 7.19 -5.47
C VAL A 161 5.99 7.35 -6.73
N HIS A 162 5.43 7.93 -7.79
CA HIS A 162 6.02 8.00 -9.13
C HIS A 162 6.37 9.43 -9.57
N GLY A 163 6.19 10.43 -8.69
CA GLY A 163 6.47 11.82 -8.99
C GLY A 163 5.47 12.45 -9.97
N GLU A 164 5.72 13.71 -10.32
CA GLU A 164 4.84 14.45 -11.22
C GLU A 164 4.87 13.89 -12.64
N GLU A 165 6.04 13.49 -13.14
CA GLU A 165 6.16 12.91 -14.49
C GLU A 165 5.36 11.61 -14.64
N GLY A 166 5.46 10.70 -13.66
CA GLY A 166 4.69 9.45 -13.65
C GLY A 166 3.18 9.71 -13.60
N LEU A 167 2.75 10.70 -12.81
CA LEU A 167 1.35 11.12 -12.78
C LEU A 167 0.88 11.66 -14.13
N GLN A 168 1.64 12.57 -14.75
CA GLN A 168 1.27 13.15 -16.04
C GLN A 168 1.22 12.10 -17.15
N ALA A 169 2.13 11.12 -17.14
CA ALA A 169 2.09 9.97 -18.03
C ALA A 169 0.80 9.15 -17.82
N ALA A 170 0.48 8.79 -16.57
CA ALA A 170 -0.72 8.03 -16.25
C ALA A 170 -2.02 8.75 -16.66
N LYS A 171 -2.10 10.07 -16.43
CA LYS A 171 -3.24 10.90 -16.85
C LYS A 171 -3.36 10.96 -18.38
N ARG A 172 -2.25 11.20 -19.07
CA ARG A 172 -2.21 11.26 -20.54
C ARG A 172 -2.63 9.93 -21.17
N ILE A 173 -2.10 8.81 -20.67
CA ILE A 173 -2.48 7.46 -21.13
C ILE A 173 -3.98 7.24 -20.92
N THR A 174 -4.50 7.56 -19.73
CA THR A 174 -5.91 7.42 -19.39
C THR A 174 -6.79 8.22 -20.37
N GLU A 175 -6.48 9.50 -20.59
CA GLU A 175 -7.25 10.36 -21.50
C GLU A 175 -7.20 9.88 -22.95
N CYS A 176 -6.04 9.45 -23.45
CA CYS A 176 -5.88 8.97 -24.82
C CYS A 176 -6.66 7.66 -25.07
N LEU A 177 -6.65 6.74 -24.11
CA LEU A 177 -7.39 5.47 -24.22
C LEU A 177 -8.90 5.69 -24.25
N PHE A 178 -9.44 6.64 -23.48
CA PHE A 178 -10.88 6.93 -23.47
C PHE A 178 -11.34 7.82 -24.63
N SER A 179 -10.49 8.74 -25.11
CA SER A 179 -10.82 9.62 -26.24
C SER A 179 -10.61 8.98 -27.61
N GLY A 180 -9.82 7.90 -27.69
CA GLY A 180 -9.43 7.25 -28.94
C GLY A 180 -8.35 7.99 -29.73
N SER A 181 -7.80 9.08 -29.20
CA SER A 181 -6.73 9.85 -29.84
C SER A 181 -5.36 9.47 -29.28
N LEU A 182 -4.63 8.62 -30.01
CA LEU A 182 -3.31 8.11 -29.57
C LEU A 182 -2.13 9.03 -29.92
N SER A 183 -2.37 10.14 -30.61
CA SER A 183 -1.30 11.04 -31.13
C SER A 183 -0.44 11.69 -30.05
N ALA A 184 -0.94 11.77 -28.80
CA ALA A 184 -0.22 12.33 -27.68
C ALA A 184 0.64 11.30 -26.92
N LEU A 185 0.54 10.00 -27.23
CA LEU A 185 1.30 8.96 -26.54
C LEU A 185 2.75 8.91 -27.02
N SER A 186 3.67 8.92 -26.06
CA SER A 186 5.09 8.68 -26.27
C SER A 186 5.41 7.18 -26.34
N GLU A 187 6.62 6.82 -26.78
CA GLU A 187 7.10 5.43 -26.75
C GLU A 187 7.04 4.84 -25.33
N ALA A 188 7.46 5.62 -24.32
CA ALA A 188 7.38 5.22 -22.92
C ALA A 188 5.94 5.01 -22.42
N ASP A 189 4.95 5.67 -23.03
CA ASP A 189 3.54 5.44 -22.71
C ASP A 189 3.06 4.10 -23.29
N PHE A 190 3.48 3.76 -24.50
CA PHE A 190 3.20 2.46 -25.09
C PHE A 190 3.90 1.31 -24.34
N GLU A 191 5.10 1.53 -23.81
CA GLU A 191 5.78 0.56 -22.96
C GLU A 191 4.96 0.23 -21.69
N GLN A 192 4.37 1.24 -21.04
CA GLN A 192 3.49 1.02 -19.89
C GLN A 192 2.22 0.23 -20.27
N LEU A 193 1.62 0.57 -21.42
CA LEU A 193 0.47 -0.15 -21.94
C LEU A 193 0.79 -1.62 -22.21
N ALA A 194 1.95 -1.87 -22.81
CA ALA A 194 2.42 -3.20 -23.13
C ALA A 194 2.78 -4.03 -21.89
N GLN A 195 3.27 -3.39 -20.83
CA GLN A 195 3.64 -4.03 -19.57
C GLN A 195 2.42 -4.62 -18.85
N ASP A 196 1.40 -3.80 -18.57
CA ASP A 196 0.26 -4.19 -17.73
C ASP A 196 -1.01 -3.35 -17.93
N GLY A 197 -1.01 -2.48 -18.95
CA GLY A 197 -2.13 -1.59 -19.23
C GLY A 197 -3.23 -2.23 -20.07
N VAL A 198 -2.86 -2.98 -21.09
CA VAL A 198 -3.79 -3.67 -22.01
C VAL A 198 -3.25 -5.06 -22.42
N PRO A 199 -4.10 -6.00 -22.83
CA PRO A 199 -3.65 -7.25 -23.43
C PRO A 199 -2.85 -7.01 -24.72
N MET A 200 -1.66 -7.60 -24.81
CA MET A 200 -0.79 -7.49 -25.98
C MET A 200 -0.80 -8.77 -26.82
N VAL A 201 -0.70 -8.61 -28.14
CA VAL A 201 -0.51 -9.69 -29.10
C VAL A 201 0.69 -9.34 -29.97
N GLU A 202 1.67 -10.25 -30.03
CA GLU A 202 2.80 -10.11 -30.95
C GLU A 202 2.38 -10.48 -32.37
N MET A 203 2.75 -9.64 -33.34
CA MET A 203 2.52 -9.90 -34.76
C MET A 203 3.86 -10.15 -35.44
N GLU A 204 3.93 -11.17 -36.29
CA GLU A 204 5.10 -11.37 -37.15
C GLU A 204 5.26 -10.17 -38.10
N ARG A 205 6.48 -9.63 -38.20
CA ARG A 205 6.79 -8.60 -39.19
C ARG A 205 6.53 -9.20 -40.57
N ALA A 206 5.63 -8.58 -41.34
CA ALA A 206 5.46 -8.91 -42.74
C ALA A 206 6.82 -8.81 -43.45
N GLN A 207 7.28 -9.93 -44.02
CA GLN A 207 8.45 -9.95 -44.88
C GLN A 207 8.08 -9.17 -46.15
N THR A 208 8.45 -7.90 -46.22
CA THR A 208 8.50 -7.11 -47.47
C THR A 208 9.78 -7.40 -48.22
#